data_AF-A0A210R2Y6-F1
#
_entry.id   AF-A0A210R2Y6-F1
#
_cell.length_a   1.000
_cell.length_b   1.000
_cell.length_c   1.000
_cell.angle_alpha   90.00
_cell.angle_beta   90.00
_cell.angle_gamma   90.00
#
_symmetry.space_group_name_H-M   'P 1'
#
loop_
_entity.id
_entity.type
_entity.pdbx_description
1 polymer ?
#
loop_
_entity_poly.entity_id
_entity_poly.type
_entity_poly.pdbx_seq_one_letter_code
_entity_poly.pdbx_strand_id
1 'polypeptide(L)'
;MRELLFIILVLTAAFHFGQGKKTKLKGTKWWTLANIGQPSNDLHSNTQLYNSPSLLPLTKRQRRLVTKNPGTILALMAGARMAIEECKYQFRNRRWNCPTMDVGNGGPIFGKILQRGCRETSFIYAITSAAVTHSIARACSEGSVYTCTCDYQLKKPRGTKNWEWGGCSDNANFGHKFSRKFVDVLEKGRDFRYMMNLHNNEAGRVHVSKNMELECKCHGMSGSCTIKTCWMRLPTFRKVGLLLKDRFDGASKVVSANNGGGRKKRRRRFKFVPTNPNLKKPGRRDLVYFEQSPTFCDRDDSIGFPGTKGRECNATSIGIDGCDLMCCGRGFNSESYTVRERCSCIFQWCCHVKCETCTRTKIRHTCL
;
A
#
# COMPACT_ATOMS: atom_id res chain seq x y z
N MET A 1 44.87 -41.41 -20.55
CA MET A 1 44.91 -40.37 -19.49
C MET A 1 44.55 -38.96 -19.96
N ARG A 2 44.74 -38.57 -21.23
CA ARG A 2 44.39 -37.23 -21.72
C ARG A 2 42.88 -36.98 -21.93
N GLU A 3 42.09 -38.02 -22.18
CA GLU A 3 40.64 -37.84 -22.40
C GLU A 3 39.80 -37.72 -21.11
N LEU A 4 40.20 -38.39 -20.02
CA LEU A 4 39.50 -38.25 -18.72
C LEU A 4 39.65 -36.84 -18.12
N LEU A 5 40.79 -36.18 -18.36
CA LEU A 5 41.05 -34.81 -17.88
C LEU A 5 40.18 -33.76 -18.60
N PHE A 6 39.81 -33.99 -19.86
CA PHE A 6 38.95 -33.09 -20.62
C PHE A 6 37.50 -33.13 -20.15
N ILE A 7 37.00 -34.32 -19.78
CA ILE A 7 35.62 -34.48 -19.29
C ILE A 7 35.44 -33.85 -17.89
N ILE A 8 36.46 -33.93 -17.02
CA ILE A 8 36.44 -33.27 -15.70
C ILE A 8 36.52 -31.74 -15.83
N LEU A 9 37.27 -31.21 -16.81
CA LEU A 9 37.33 -29.77 -17.09
C LEU A 9 36.01 -29.21 -17.66
N VAL A 10 35.30 -29.99 -18.47
CA VAL A 10 33.98 -29.59 -19.02
C VAL A 10 32.88 -29.67 -17.94
N LEU A 11 32.92 -30.68 -17.05
CA LEU A 11 31.96 -30.79 -15.93
C LEU A 11 32.18 -29.74 -14.84
N THR A 12 33.43 -29.34 -14.59
CA THR A 12 33.74 -28.25 -13.65
C THR A 12 33.44 -26.86 -14.23
N ALA A 13 33.57 -26.68 -15.56
CA ALA A 13 33.13 -25.47 -16.24
C ALA A 13 31.60 -25.32 -16.30
N ALA A 14 30.85 -26.42 -16.33
CA ALA A 14 29.38 -26.41 -16.30
C ALA A 14 28.79 -26.08 -14.91
N PHE A 15 29.54 -26.27 -13.83
CA PHE A 15 29.06 -26.01 -12.46
C PHE A 15 29.24 -24.56 -11.99
N HIS A 16 29.93 -23.70 -12.75
CA HIS A 16 30.15 -22.29 -12.36
C HIS A 16 29.22 -21.26 -13.03
N PHE A 17 28.29 -21.68 -13.90
CA PHE A 17 27.25 -20.81 -14.46
C PHE A 17 25.95 -20.87 -13.64
N GLY A 18 26.03 -20.43 -12.39
CA GLY A 18 24.89 -20.46 -11.47
C GLY A 18 24.85 -19.33 -10.44
N GLN A 19 25.67 -18.28 -10.56
CA GLN A 19 25.49 -17.09 -9.73
C GLN A 19 24.44 -16.18 -10.37
N GLY A 20 23.18 -16.43 -10.05
CA GLY A 20 22.08 -15.51 -10.32
C GLY A 20 22.47 -14.11 -9.86
N LYS A 21 22.55 -13.15 -10.79
CA LYS A 21 22.79 -11.74 -10.49
C LYS A 21 21.80 -11.31 -9.39
N LYS A 22 22.30 -11.00 -8.19
CA LYS A 22 21.50 -10.39 -7.11
C LYS A 22 20.94 -9.06 -7.64
N THR A 23 19.74 -9.07 -8.20
CA THR A 23 19.01 -7.87 -8.61
C THR A 23 18.62 -7.11 -7.35
N LYS A 24 19.52 -6.26 -6.85
CA LYS A 24 19.20 -5.26 -5.81
C LYS A 24 18.03 -4.43 -6.34
N LEU A 25 16.89 -4.40 -5.64
CA LEU A 25 15.81 -3.46 -5.93
C LEU A 25 16.31 -2.03 -5.68
N LYS A 26 16.91 -1.40 -6.70
CA LYS A 26 17.53 -0.07 -6.60
C LYS A 26 16.50 1.09 -6.58
N GLY A 27 15.24 0.84 -6.18
CA GLY A 27 14.14 1.81 -6.27
C GLY A 27 13.19 1.88 -5.07
N THR A 28 13.13 0.86 -4.22
CA THR A 28 12.11 0.76 -3.14
C THR A 28 12.54 1.36 -1.81
N LYS A 29 13.71 2.01 -1.78
CA LYS A 29 14.34 2.49 -0.53
C LYS A 29 13.57 3.63 0.15
N TRP A 30 12.78 4.39 -0.58
CA TRP A 30 12.04 5.51 0.00
C TRP A 30 10.95 5.06 1.00
N TRP A 31 10.54 3.78 1.00
CA TRP A 31 9.58 3.30 2.00
C TRP A 31 10.12 3.35 3.42
N THR A 32 11.43 3.31 3.63
CA THR A 32 12.04 3.44 4.96
C THR A 32 11.75 4.79 5.61
N LEU A 33 11.28 5.78 4.84
CA LEU A 33 10.71 7.02 5.38
C LEU A 33 9.59 6.76 6.40
N ALA A 34 8.86 5.64 6.31
CA ALA A 34 7.86 5.27 7.30
C ALA A 34 8.42 5.05 8.72
N ASN A 35 9.69 4.64 8.82
CA ASN A 35 10.33 4.32 10.10
C ASN A 35 11.05 5.52 10.72
N ILE A 36 11.26 6.59 9.95
CA ILE A 36 12.03 7.77 10.34
C ILE A 36 11.29 8.65 11.36
N GLY A 37 9.97 8.56 11.42
CA GLY A 37 9.12 9.31 12.36
C GLY A 37 8.51 8.46 13.46
N GLN A 38 9.02 7.24 13.73
CA GLN A 38 8.70 6.59 14.99
C GLN A 38 9.30 7.44 16.12
N PRO A 39 8.55 7.71 17.20
CA PRO A 39 9.09 8.48 18.32
C PRO A 39 10.19 7.64 19.00
N SER A 40 11.42 7.74 18.52
CA SER A 40 12.57 7.68 19.41
C SER A 40 12.57 8.97 20.22
N ASN A 41 12.97 8.90 21.48
CA ASN A 41 13.02 10.04 22.40
C ASN A 41 13.99 11.17 21.98
N ASP A 42 14.58 11.11 20.78
CA ASP A 42 15.55 12.08 20.26
C ASP A 42 14.93 13.05 19.24
N LEU A 43 14.42 14.16 19.75
CA LEU A 43 13.91 15.30 19.00
C LEU A 43 14.97 15.90 18.03
N HIS A 44 16.26 15.76 18.34
CA HIS A 44 17.38 16.36 17.62
C HIS A 44 17.71 15.68 16.27
N SER A 45 17.41 14.38 16.14
CA SER A 45 17.66 13.60 14.92
C SER A 45 16.66 13.91 13.79
N ASN A 46 15.41 14.20 14.19
CA ASN A 46 14.32 14.51 13.28
C ASN A 46 14.57 15.83 12.53
N THR A 47 15.03 16.88 13.23
CA THR A 47 15.31 18.21 12.66
C THR A 47 16.43 18.24 11.62
N GLN A 48 17.51 17.47 11.80
CA GLN A 48 18.60 17.41 10.81
C GLN A 48 18.19 16.70 9.51
N LEU A 49 17.32 15.69 9.60
CA LEU A 49 16.83 14.96 8.44
C LEU A 49 15.81 15.77 7.61
N TYR A 50 15.05 16.65 8.27
CA TYR A 50 14.13 17.60 7.62
C TYR A 50 14.89 18.67 6.83
N ASN A 51 16.06 19.10 7.31
CA ASN A 51 16.84 20.18 6.71
C ASN A 51 17.76 19.73 5.56
N SER A 52 18.03 18.42 5.43
CA SER A 52 18.87 17.90 4.36
C SER A 52 18.22 16.73 3.62
N PRO A 53 17.45 16.99 2.53
CA PRO A 53 16.95 15.96 1.62
C PRO A 53 18.03 15.06 1.01
N SER A 54 19.31 15.44 1.18
CA SER A 54 20.48 14.70 0.75
C SER A 54 20.73 13.41 1.53
N LEU A 55 20.27 13.36 2.79
CA LEU A 55 20.38 12.20 3.69
C LEU A 55 19.26 11.18 3.50
N LEU A 56 18.19 11.56 2.81
CA LEU A 56 17.05 10.68 2.57
C LEU A 56 17.37 9.63 1.48
N PRO A 57 16.84 8.39 1.63
CA PRO A 57 17.05 7.28 0.69
C PRO A 57 16.20 7.44 -0.60
N LEU A 58 16.30 8.61 -1.23
CA LEU A 58 15.60 9.01 -2.43
C LEU A 58 16.52 8.96 -3.64
N THR A 59 15.94 8.63 -4.80
CA THR A 59 16.64 8.78 -6.08
C THR A 59 16.88 10.27 -6.39
N LYS A 60 17.87 10.58 -7.24
CA LYS A 60 18.15 11.97 -7.70
C LYS A 60 16.90 12.68 -8.25
N ARG A 61 16.02 11.94 -8.95
CA ARG A 61 14.76 12.48 -9.50
C ARG A 61 13.73 12.76 -8.41
N GLN A 62 13.55 11.84 -7.47
CA GLN A 62 12.66 12.05 -6.31
C GLN A 62 13.13 13.22 -5.44
N ARG A 63 14.44 13.28 -5.14
CA ARG A 63 15.04 14.38 -4.38
C ARG A 63 14.77 15.74 -5.03
N ARG A 64 15.01 15.86 -6.34
CA ARG A 64 14.67 17.09 -7.09
C ARG A 64 13.19 17.46 -7.00
N LEU A 65 12.29 16.47 -7.05
CA LEU A 65 10.86 16.73 -6.96
C LEU A 65 10.49 17.28 -5.57
N VAL A 66 11.02 16.66 -4.52
CA VAL A 66 10.81 17.08 -3.14
C VAL A 66 11.38 18.47 -2.88
N THR A 67 12.62 18.74 -3.30
CA THR A 67 13.24 20.06 -3.13
C THR A 67 12.43 21.17 -3.82
N LYS A 68 11.81 20.86 -4.97
CA LYS A 68 10.92 21.80 -5.68
C LYS A 68 9.56 21.99 -4.99
N ASN A 69 9.17 21.13 -4.06
CA ASN A 69 7.89 21.20 -3.35
C ASN A 69 8.17 21.09 -1.85
N PRO A 70 8.64 22.17 -1.20
CA PRO A 70 8.93 22.15 0.24
C PRO A 70 7.69 21.75 1.05
N GLY A 71 7.90 21.02 2.15
CA GLY A 71 6.83 20.44 2.97
C GLY A 71 6.35 19.04 2.53
N THR A 72 6.61 18.61 1.30
CA THR A 72 6.15 17.31 0.79
C THR A 72 6.79 16.10 1.48
N ILE A 73 7.93 16.26 2.13
CA ILE A 73 8.61 15.16 2.84
C ILE A 73 7.82 14.65 4.03
N LEU A 74 7.25 15.56 4.83
CA LEU A 74 6.43 15.18 5.99
C LEU A 74 5.19 14.40 5.53
N ALA A 75 4.54 14.89 4.47
CA ALA A 75 3.41 14.21 3.85
C ALA A 75 3.79 12.84 3.25
N LEU A 76 4.99 12.69 2.67
CA LEU A 76 5.49 11.42 2.16
C LEU A 76 5.74 10.40 3.27
N MET A 77 6.32 10.81 4.40
CA MET A 77 6.51 9.95 5.57
C MET A 77 5.18 9.47 6.14
N ALA A 78 4.23 10.40 6.32
CA ALA A 78 2.88 10.07 6.76
C ALA A 78 2.19 9.10 5.77
N GLY A 79 2.32 9.34 4.46
CA GLY A 79 1.77 8.47 3.42
C GLY A 79 2.40 7.07 3.41
N ALA A 80 3.71 6.96 3.60
CA ALA A 80 4.39 5.66 3.67
C ALA A 80 3.92 4.83 4.87
N ARG A 81 3.82 5.44 6.06
CA ARG A 81 3.30 4.80 7.27
C ARG A 81 1.85 4.37 7.09
N MET A 82 1.02 5.27 6.57
CA MET A 82 -0.38 5.03 6.29
C MET A 82 -0.59 3.85 5.32
N ALA A 83 0.25 3.70 4.29
CA ALA A 83 0.20 2.55 3.38
C ALA A 83 0.50 1.22 4.08
N ILE A 84 1.51 1.19 4.95
CA ILE A 84 1.92 -0.02 5.68
C ILE A 84 0.85 -0.44 6.68
N GLU A 85 0.38 0.51 7.49
CA GLU A 85 -0.65 0.26 8.50
C GLU A 85 -1.94 -0.25 7.84
N GLU A 86 -2.36 0.35 6.73
CA GLU A 86 -3.56 -0.08 6.03
C GLU A 86 -3.36 -1.42 5.31
N CYS A 87 -2.17 -1.71 4.77
CA CYS A 87 -1.87 -3.01 4.20
C CYS A 87 -1.93 -4.12 5.26
N LYS A 88 -1.29 -3.92 6.42
CA LYS A 88 -1.38 -4.84 7.56
C LYS A 88 -2.82 -4.99 8.03
N TYR A 89 -3.56 -3.89 8.11
CA TYR A 89 -4.98 -3.93 8.50
C TYR A 89 -5.81 -4.77 7.52
N GLN A 90 -5.73 -4.52 6.22
CA GLN A 90 -6.53 -5.23 5.20
C GLN A 90 -6.19 -6.73 5.10
N PHE A 91 -4.97 -7.11 5.47
CA PHE A 91 -4.48 -8.49 5.37
C PHE A 91 -4.31 -9.22 6.71
N ARG A 92 -4.69 -8.60 7.85
CA ARG A 92 -4.52 -9.17 9.20
C ARG A 92 -5.00 -10.62 9.35
N ASN A 93 -6.10 -10.94 8.67
CA ASN A 93 -6.77 -12.24 8.71
C ASN A 93 -6.45 -13.15 7.50
N ARG A 94 -5.47 -12.80 6.66
CA ARG A 94 -5.01 -13.62 5.52
C ARG A 94 -3.69 -14.30 5.88
N ARG A 95 -3.38 -15.43 5.24
CA ARG A 95 -2.08 -16.13 5.37
C ARG A 95 -0.88 -15.24 5.09
N TRP A 96 -0.97 -14.42 4.04
CA TRP A 96 -0.07 -13.30 3.83
C TRP A 96 -0.65 -12.06 4.52
N ASN A 97 -0.06 -11.64 5.64
CA ASN A 97 -0.54 -10.56 6.49
C ASN A 97 0.17 -9.21 6.25
N CYS A 98 0.67 -9.00 5.04
CA CYS A 98 1.51 -7.87 4.69
C CYS A 98 2.75 -7.72 5.61
N PRO A 99 3.62 -8.74 5.68
CA PRO A 99 4.82 -8.70 6.51
C PRO A 99 5.74 -7.57 6.05
N THR A 100 6.30 -6.87 7.04
CA THR A 100 7.32 -5.83 6.85
C THR A 100 8.63 -6.33 7.41
N MET A 101 9.73 -6.14 6.68
CA MET A 101 11.06 -6.50 7.15
C MET A 101 11.74 -5.29 7.80
N ASP A 102 12.27 -5.47 9.01
CA ASP A 102 13.09 -4.48 9.70
C ASP A 102 14.50 -4.50 9.13
N VAL A 103 14.69 -3.85 7.99
CA VAL A 103 16.00 -3.82 7.34
C VAL A 103 16.77 -2.57 7.79
N GLY A 104 17.60 -2.70 8.83
CA GLY A 104 18.55 -1.67 9.28
C GLY A 104 19.51 -1.15 8.19
N ASN A 105 19.56 -1.82 7.03
CA ASN A 105 20.40 -1.50 5.87
C ASN A 105 19.63 -0.95 4.64
N GLY A 106 18.43 -0.39 4.81
CA GLY A 106 17.73 0.32 3.73
C GLY A 106 17.25 -0.58 2.58
N GLY A 107 16.83 -1.80 2.90
CA GLY A 107 16.15 -2.72 1.97
C GLY A 107 14.67 -2.36 1.74
N PRO A 108 14.00 -2.96 0.74
CA PRO A 108 12.55 -2.83 0.58
C PRO A 108 11.81 -3.28 1.84
N ILE A 109 10.92 -2.44 2.38
CA ILE A 109 10.08 -2.77 3.55
C ILE A 109 9.24 -4.03 3.31
N PHE A 110 8.61 -4.16 2.14
CA PHE A 110 7.82 -5.36 1.81
C PHE A 110 8.68 -6.54 1.31
N GLY A 111 10.01 -6.47 1.45
CA GLY A 111 10.90 -7.59 1.15
C GLY A 111 10.99 -7.93 -0.35
N LYS A 112 11.25 -9.21 -0.64
CA LYS A 112 11.48 -9.72 -2.00
C LYS A 112 10.19 -10.08 -2.73
N ILE A 113 9.01 -10.06 -2.09
CA ILE A 113 7.73 -10.30 -2.76
C ILE A 113 7.51 -9.33 -3.95
N LEU A 114 8.07 -8.13 -3.85
CA LEU A 114 8.11 -7.12 -4.92
C LEU A 114 8.94 -7.52 -6.14
N GLN A 115 9.56 -8.69 -6.16
CA GLN A 115 10.17 -9.30 -7.34
C GLN A 115 9.18 -10.20 -8.08
N ARG A 116 8.12 -10.67 -7.40
CA ARG A 116 7.04 -11.50 -7.95
C ARG A 116 5.93 -10.66 -8.56
N GLY A 117 5.38 -11.12 -9.68
CA GLY A 117 4.28 -10.50 -10.41
C GLY A 117 2.90 -10.94 -9.90
N CYS A 118 2.77 -11.20 -8.60
CA CYS A 118 1.58 -11.79 -7.99
C CYS A 118 0.56 -10.75 -7.52
N ARG A 119 -0.59 -11.25 -7.05
CA ARG A 119 -1.73 -10.43 -6.62
C ARG A 119 -1.38 -9.53 -5.43
N GLU A 120 -0.61 -10.00 -4.46
CA GLU A 120 -0.21 -9.25 -3.26
C GLU A 120 0.66 -8.05 -3.64
N THR A 121 1.59 -8.26 -4.58
CA THR A 121 2.40 -7.18 -5.14
C THR A 121 1.54 -6.13 -5.83
N SER A 122 0.51 -6.54 -6.59
CA SER A 122 -0.41 -5.59 -7.23
C SER A 122 -1.09 -4.66 -6.21
N PHE A 123 -1.50 -5.19 -5.07
CA PHE A 123 -2.09 -4.42 -3.99
C PHE A 123 -1.09 -3.47 -3.34
N ILE A 124 0.13 -3.93 -3.06
CA ILE A 124 1.19 -3.08 -2.47
C ILE A 124 1.44 -1.83 -3.32
N TYR A 125 1.57 -1.98 -4.63
CA TYR A 125 1.76 -0.84 -5.55
C TYR A 125 0.57 0.12 -5.51
N ALA A 126 -0.65 -0.43 -5.53
CA ALA A 126 -1.87 0.37 -5.47
C ALA A 126 -2.03 1.12 -4.14
N ILE A 127 -1.91 0.46 -3.00
CA ILE A 127 -2.08 1.10 -1.69
C ILE A 127 -0.99 2.14 -1.41
N THR A 128 0.24 1.88 -1.84
CA THR A 128 1.37 2.82 -1.69
C THR A 128 1.14 4.10 -2.50
N SER A 129 0.79 3.97 -3.78
CA SER A 129 0.55 5.12 -4.65
C SER A 129 -0.71 5.91 -4.26
N ALA A 130 -1.73 5.22 -3.74
CA ALA A 130 -2.90 5.80 -3.13
C ALA A 130 -2.53 6.61 -1.88
N ALA A 131 -1.75 6.04 -0.96
CA ALA A 131 -1.36 6.73 0.27
C ALA A 131 -0.57 8.02 0.01
N VAL A 132 0.38 7.99 -0.93
CA VAL A 132 1.12 9.20 -1.36
C VAL A 132 0.17 10.25 -1.97
N THR A 133 -0.82 9.81 -2.76
CA THR A 133 -1.81 10.72 -3.34
C THR A 133 -2.65 11.37 -2.26
N HIS A 134 -3.12 10.57 -1.30
CA HIS A 134 -3.96 10.98 -0.19
C HIS A 134 -3.24 11.95 0.74
N SER A 135 -2.05 11.57 1.22
CA SER A 135 -1.29 12.39 2.17
C SER A 135 -0.82 13.72 1.58
N ILE A 136 -0.38 13.73 0.31
CA ILE A 136 0.04 14.97 -0.36
C ILE A 136 -1.16 15.89 -0.63
N ALA A 137 -2.27 15.35 -1.12
CA ALA A 137 -3.48 16.15 -1.35
C ALA A 137 -4.02 16.75 -0.05
N ARG A 138 -3.99 15.99 1.05
CA ARG A 138 -4.38 16.46 2.38
C ARG A 138 -3.44 17.57 2.89
N ALA A 139 -2.14 17.39 2.72
CA ALA A 139 -1.13 18.38 3.12
C ALA A 139 -1.25 19.70 2.35
N CYS A 140 -1.72 19.67 1.09
CA CYS A 140 -2.04 20.88 0.34
C CYS A 140 -3.18 21.68 0.98
N SER A 141 -4.24 20.99 1.40
CA SER A 141 -5.40 21.59 2.05
C SER A 141 -5.10 22.13 3.44
N GLU A 142 -4.15 21.53 4.13
CA GLU A 142 -3.65 21.98 5.44
C GLU A 142 -2.66 23.16 5.33
N GLY A 143 -2.21 23.51 4.12
CA GLY A 143 -1.21 24.57 3.93
C GLY A 143 0.23 24.15 4.24
N SER A 144 0.46 22.86 4.51
CA SER A 144 1.79 22.30 4.85
C SER A 144 2.74 22.21 3.63
N VAL A 145 2.22 22.33 2.42
CA VAL A 145 3.00 22.29 1.17
C VAL A 145 2.80 23.61 0.41
N TYR A 146 3.83 24.45 0.40
CA TYR A 146 3.77 25.82 -0.15
C TYR A 146 3.48 25.91 -1.66
N THR A 147 3.64 24.82 -2.39
CA THR A 147 3.52 24.78 -3.86
C THR A 147 2.13 24.34 -4.34
N CYS A 148 1.21 24.10 -3.42
CA CYS A 148 -0.17 23.77 -3.73
C CYS A 148 -1.12 24.43 -2.74
N THR A 149 -2.39 24.48 -3.12
CA THR A 149 -3.49 25.03 -2.34
C THR A 149 -4.69 24.10 -2.44
N CYS A 150 -5.78 24.45 -1.76
CA CYS A 150 -7.09 23.82 -1.95
C CYS A 150 -7.49 23.80 -3.44
N ASP A 151 -8.36 22.87 -3.82
CA ASP A 151 -8.92 22.83 -5.16
C ASP A 151 -10.06 23.85 -5.32
N TYR A 152 -9.75 24.96 -5.99
CA TYR A 152 -10.73 26.01 -6.33
C TYR A 152 -11.30 25.88 -7.74
N GLN A 153 -10.88 24.86 -8.52
CA GLN A 153 -11.37 24.66 -9.89
C GLN A 153 -12.79 24.07 -9.92
N LEU A 154 -13.22 23.46 -8.81
CA LEU A 154 -14.56 22.98 -8.58
C LEU A 154 -15.50 24.17 -8.27
N LYS A 155 -15.81 25.00 -9.28
CA LYS A 155 -16.81 26.09 -9.15
C LYS A 155 -18.04 25.86 -10.05
N LYS A 156 -19.17 25.62 -9.35
CA LYS A 156 -20.61 25.82 -9.68
C LYS A 156 -21.25 25.04 -10.86
N PRO A 157 -22.07 24.01 -10.59
CA PRO A 157 -23.42 23.99 -11.14
C PRO A 157 -24.24 25.13 -10.50
N ARG A 158 -25.09 25.81 -11.27
CA ARG A 158 -26.03 26.82 -10.73
C ARG A 158 -26.91 26.17 -9.65
N GLY A 159 -27.10 26.91 -8.56
CA GLY A 159 -27.52 26.42 -7.25
C GLY A 159 -28.78 25.56 -7.23
N THR A 160 -28.70 24.46 -6.47
CA THR A 160 -29.83 24.04 -5.63
C THR A 160 -29.90 25.02 -4.47
N LYS A 161 -31.07 25.62 -4.21
CA LYS A 161 -31.28 26.74 -3.25
C LYS A 161 -30.86 26.49 -1.79
N ASN A 162 -30.34 25.32 -1.43
CA ASN A 162 -30.19 24.86 -0.05
C ASN A 162 -28.73 24.69 0.42
N TRP A 163 -27.72 24.94 -0.44
CA TRP A 163 -26.30 24.92 -0.02
C TRP A 163 -25.38 25.68 -0.98
N GLU A 164 -24.23 26.11 -0.47
CA GLU A 164 -23.23 26.86 -1.21
C GLU A 164 -21.86 26.17 -1.21
N TRP A 165 -21.11 26.32 -2.31
CA TRP A 165 -19.71 25.91 -2.37
C TRP A 165 -18.86 26.85 -1.50
N GLY A 166 -18.08 26.28 -0.59
CA GLY A 166 -17.12 27.03 0.21
C GLY A 166 -16.06 26.12 0.82
N GLY A 167 -15.36 26.61 1.85
CA GLY A 167 -14.31 25.84 2.52
C GLY A 167 -13.09 25.54 1.64
N CYS A 168 -12.32 24.52 2.05
CA CYS A 168 -11.11 24.08 1.37
C CYS A 168 -11.31 22.66 0.82
N SER A 169 -11.58 22.55 -0.48
CA SER A 169 -11.67 21.25 -1.14
C SER A 169 -10.28 20.61 -1.28
N ASP A 170 -10.16 19.32 -1.00
CA ASP A 170 -8.87 18.63 -1.08
C ASP A 170 -8.34 18.52 -2.51
N ASN A 171 -7.07 18.87 -2.71
CA ASN A 171 -6.48 18.90 -4.05
C ASN A 171 -5.98 17.52 -4.51
N ALA A 172 -6.92 16.60 -4.75
CA ALA A 172 -6.63 15.24 -5.19
C ALA A 172 -5.89 15.18 -6.55
N ASN A 173 -6.10 16.17 -7.43
CA ASN A 173 -5.40 16.27 -8.71
C ASN A 173 -3.90 16.56 -8.53
N PHE A 174 -3.56 17.48 -7.63
CA PHE A 174 -2.16 17.74 -7.28
C PHE A 174 -1.52 16.49 -6.66
N GLY A 175 -2.19 15.87 -5.68
CA GLY A 175 -1.72 14.61 -5.07
C GLY A 175 -1.49 13.51 -6.11
N HIS A 176 -2.40 13.34 -7.07
CA HIS A 176 -2.31 12.32 -8.13
C HIS A 176 -1.09 12.57 -9.01
N LYS A 177 -0.91 13.82 -9.48
CA LYS A 177 0.24 14.23 -10.30
C LYS A 177 1.57 14.09 -9.55
N PHE A 178 1.60 14.46 -8.28
CA PHE A 178 2.79 14.33 -7.44
C PHE A 178 3.15 12.86 -7.25
N SER A 179 2.20 12.03 -6.81
CA SER A 179 2.38 10.58 -6.63
C SER A 179 2.88 9.92 -7.91
N ARG A 180 2.32 10.27 -9.07
CA ARG A 180 2.80 9.80 -10.37
C ARG A 180 4.26 10.19 -10.63
N LYS A 181 4.66 11.44 -10.39
CA LYS A 181 6.05 11.90 -10.58
C LYS A 181 7.02 11.33 -9.54
N PHE A 182 6.54 10.90 -8.39
CA PHE A 182 7.38 10.41 -7.29
C PHE A 182 7.53 8.88 -7.28
N VAL A 183 6.42 8.14 -7.35
CA VAL A 183 6.37 6.68 -7.23
C VAL A 183 6.77 6.01 -8.54
N ASP A 184 6.24 6.47 -9.68
CA ASP A 184 6.47 5.80 -10.98
C ASP A 184 7.92 5.98 -11.49
N VAL A 185 8.69 6.92 -10.93
CA VAL A 185 10.11 7.13 -11.26
C VAL A 185 10.99 5.94 -10.90
N LEU A 186 10.53 5.10 -9.97
CA LEU A 186 11.22 3.91 -9.49
C LEU A 186 11.12 2.75 -10.47
N GLU A 187 10.04 2.75 -11.24
CA GLU A 187 9.77 1.77 -12.27
C GLU A 187 10.67 2.06 -13.48
N LYS A 188 11.48 1.06 -13.86
CA LYS A 188 12.40 1.14 -15.00
C LYS A 188 12.18 -0.04 -15.93
N GLY A 189 12.45 0.17 -17.21
CA GLY A 189 12.34 -0.86 -18.24
C GLY A 189 11.11 -0.67 -19.12
N ARG A 190 10.83 -1.70 -19.92
CA ARG A 190 9.65 -1.79 -20.80
C ARG A 190 9.01 -3.17 -20.72
N ASP A 191 9.34 -3.91 -19.66
CA ASP A 191 8.92 -5.28 -19.47
C ASP A 191 7.47 -5.34 -19.00
N PHE A 192 6.89 -6.53 -19.08
CA PHE A 192 5.50 -6.74 -18.66
C PHE A 192 5.28 -6.33 -17.18
N ARG A 193 6.27 -6.63 -16.31
CA ARG A 193 6.30 -6.21 -14.90
C ARG A 193 6.22 -4.68 -14.73
N TYR A 194 7.03 -3.96 -15.50
CA TYR A 194 7.05 -2.49 -15.47
C TYR A 194 5.66 -1.92 -15.78
N MET A 195 4.99 -2.47 -16.80
CA MET A 195 3.63 -2.05 -17.17
C MET A 195 2.60 -2.39 -16.08
N MET A 196 2.67 -3.59 -15.50
CA MET A 196 1.81 -4.02 -14.39
C MET A 196 1.93 -3.06 -13.21
N ASN A 197 3.16 -2.73 -12.81
CA ASN A 197 3.43 -1.83 -11.67
C ASN A 197 2.85 -0.43 -11.93
N LEU A 198 3.06 0.15 -13.11
CA LEU A 198 2.48 1.45 -13.47
C LEU A 198 0.95 1.43 -13.50
N HIS A 199 0.34 0.34 -13.96
CA HIS A 199 -1.12 0.19 -13.97
C HIS A 199 -1.69 0.14 -12.56
N ASN A 200 -1.10 -0.69 -11.69
CA ASN A 200 -1.55 -0.81 -10.31
C ASN A 200 -1.31 0.47 -9.50
N ASN A 201 -0.20 1.17 -9.75
CA ASN A 201 0.02 2.52 -9.21
C ASN A 201 -1.09 3.48 -9.66
N GLU A 202 -1.44 3.47 -10.95
CA GLU A 202 -2.51 4.32 -11.45
C GLU A 202 -3.87 3.98 -10.84
N ALA A 203 -4.19 2.69 -10.69
CA ALA A 203 -5.41 2.25 -10.03
C ALA A 203 -5.51 2.82 -8.60
N GLY A 204 -4.43 2.71 -7.82
CA GLY A 204 -4.32 3.29 -6.48
C GLY A 204 -4.65 4.79 -6.45
N ARG A 205 -3.98 5.59 -7.29
CA ARG A 205 -4.22 7.04 -7.35
C ARG A 205 -5.63 7.41 -7.81
N VAL A 206 -6.21 6.63 -8.72
CA VAL A 206 -7.58 6.86 -9.21
C VAL A 206 -8.61 6.56 -8.13
N HIS A 207 -8.40 5.55 -7.28
CA HIS A 207 -9.28 5.28 -6.14
C HIS A 207 -9.33 6.42 -5.13
N VAL A 208 -8.26 7.20 -4.98
CA VAL A 208 -8.28 8.40 -4.14
C VAL A 208 -9.03 9.54 -4.83
N SER A 209 -8.66 9.86 -6.07
CA SER A 209 -9.21 11.05 -6.76
C SER A 209 -10.66 10.89 -7.24
N LYS A 210 -11.14 9.67 -7.49
CA LYS A 210 -12.51 9.42 -7.98
C LYS A 210 -13.53 9.08 -6.90
N ASN A 211 -13.09 8.87 -5.66
CA ASN A 211 -13.97 8.61 -4.52
C ASN A 211 -13.95 9.77 -3.51
N MET A 212 -13.69 11.00 -3.97
CA MET A 212 -13.89 12.19 -3.14
C MET A 212 -15.37 12.34 -2.80
N GLU A 213 -15.65 12.83 -1.59
CA GLU A 213 -16.99 12.94 -1.03
C GLU A 213 -17.34 14.41 -0.77
N LEU A 214 -18.61 14.75 -0.94
CA LEU A 214 -19.10 16.07 -0.57
C LEU A 214 -19.32 16.11 0.94
N GLU A 215 -18.56 16.94 1.63
CA GLU A 215 -18.70 17.20 3.06
C GLU A 215 -19.34 18.59 3.24
N CYS A 216 -20.30 18.70 4.16
CA CYS A 216 -21.05 19.94 4.38
C CYS A 216 -21.06 20.30 5.87
N LYS A 217 -20.95 21.60 6.17
CA LYS A 217 -21.17 22.16 7.50
C LYS A 217 -22.42 23.03 7.51
N CYS A 218 -23.27 22.79 8.50
CA CYS A 218 -24.51 23.54 8.70
C CYS A 218 -24.24 24.78 9.57
N HIS A 219 -24.84 25.90 9.16
CA HIS A 219 -24.64 27.22 9.78
C HIS A 219 -25.95 27.91 10.19
N GLY A 220 -27.09 27.22 10.14
CA GLY A 220 -28.36 27.78 10.56
C GLY A 220 -28.45 27.96 12.08
N MET A 221 -29.44 28.75 12.52
CA MET A 221 -29.71 29.03 13.93
C MET A 221 -29.79 27.71 14.74
N SER A 222 -29.11 27.67 15.88
CA SER A 222 -28.99 26.50 16.76
C SER A 222 -28.47 25.21 16.08
N GLY A 223 -27.66 25.34 15.03
CA GLY A 223 -27.08 24.20 14.30
C GLY A 223 -27.98 23.62 13.20
N SER A 224 -29.07 24.30 12.85
CA SER A 224 -29.94 23.88 11.76
C SER A 224 -29.22 23.90 10.40
N CYS A 225 -29.64 23.01 9.48
CA CYS A 225 -29.04 22.87 8.14
C CYS A 225 -29.81 23.62 7.04
N THR A 226 -30.52 24.69 7.40
CA THR A 226 -31.23 25.57 6.45
C THR A 226 -30.28 26.22 5.47
N ILE A 227 -29.11 26.64 5.95
CA ILE A 227 -27.96 27.02 5.15
C ILE A 227 -26.77 26.11 5.51
N LYS A 228 -26.11 25.59 4.49
CA LYS A 228 -24.90 24.78 4.66
C LYS A 228 -23.88 25.08 3.58
N THR A 229 -22.62 25.01 3.97
CA THR A 229 -21.46 25.20 3.10
C THR A 229 -20.80 23.86 2.86
N CYS A 230 -20.54 23.50 1.61
CA CYS A 230 -19.94 22.21 1.28
C CYS A 230 -18.62 22.34 0.50
N TRP A 231 -17.74 21.36 0.68
CA TRP A 231 -16.47 21.19 -0.02
C TRP A 231 -16.24 19.72 -0.37
N MET A 232 -15.36 19.46 -1.35
CA MET A 232 -14.95 18.09 -1.66
C MET A 232 -13.83 17.64 -0.73
N ARG A 233 -14.04 16.50 -0.08
CA ARG A 233 -13.11 15.88 0.85
C ARG A 233 -12.54 14.59 0.29
N LEU A 234 -11.29 14.28 0.61
CA LEU A 234 -10.75 12.94 0.40
C LEU A 234 -11.52 11.92 1.27
N PRO A 235 -11.79 10.71 0.77
CA PRO A 235 -12.34 9.65 1.60
C PRO A 235 -11.36 9.31 2.73
N THR A 236 -11.86 8.72 3.81
CA THR A 236 -10.97 8.15 4.83
C THR A 236 -10.05 7.12 4.20
N PHE A 237 -8.81 7.03 4.66
CA PHE A 237 -7.87 6.09 4.03
C PHE A 237 -8.28 4.63 4.23
N ARG A 238 -9.00 4.33 5.33
CA ARG A 238 -9.67 3.04 5.54
C ARG A 238 -10.64 2.69 4.42
N LYS A 239 -11.44 3.66 3.95
CA LYS A 239 -12.35 3.45 2.81
C LYS A 239 -11.58 3.19 1.51
N VAL A 240 -10.48 3.89 1.28
CA VAL A 240 -9.58 3.63 0.13
C VAL A 240 -8.99 2.21 0.20
N GLY A 241 -8.52 1.80 1.39
CA GLY A 241 -7.99 0.45 1.63
C GLY A 241 -9.03 -0.64 1.36
N LEU A 242 -10.27 -0.43 1.82
CA LEU A 242 -11.39 -1.34 1.57
C LEU A 242 -11.71 -1.46 0.07
N LEU A 243 -11.81 -0.33 -0.65
CA LEU A 243 -12.05 -0.31 -2.08
C LEU A 243 -10.93 -1.01 -2.87
N LEU A 244 -9.68 -0.81 -2.47
CA LEU A 244 -8.54 -1.51 -3.07
C LEU A 244 -8.53 -3.00 -2.73
N LYS A 245 -9.01 -3.37 -1.54
CA LYS A 245 -9.10 -4.78 -1.11
C LYS A 245 -10.16 -5.53 -1.91
N ASP A 246 -11.28 -4.90 -2.20
CA ASP A 246 -12.29 -5.40 -3.15
C ASP A 246 -11.67 -5.64 -4.55
N ARG A 247 -10.92 -4.66 -5.07
CA ARG A 247 -10.21 -4.81 -6.35
C ARG A 247 -9.12 -5.88 -6.33
N PHE A 248 -8.54 -6.16 -5.16
CA PHE A 248 -7.59 -7.25 -4.97
C PHE A 248 -8.30 -8.61 -5.06
N ASP A 249 -9.44 -8.78 -4.41
CA ASP A 249 -10.18 -10.05 -4.46
C ASP A 249 -10.65 -10.37 -5.90
N GLY A 250 -11.08 -9.34 -6.64
CA GLY A 250 -11.45 -9.41 -8.07
C GLY A 250 -10.32 -9.12 -9.07
N ALA A 251 -9.05 -9.15 -8.67
CA ALA A 251 -7.93 -8.79 -9.54
C ALA A 251 -7.81 -9.73 -10.75
N SER A 252 -7.44 -9.18 -11.92
CA SER A 252 -7.35 -9.95 -13.17
C SER A 252 -5.95 -10.49 -13.40
N LYS A 253 -5.84 -11.81 -13.64
CA LYS A 253 -4.62 -12.42 -14.18
C LYS A 253 -4.52 -12.08 -15.67
N VAL A 254 -3.42 -11.48 -16.08
CA VAL A 254 -3.26 -10.92 -17.42
C VAL A 254 -2.02 -11.47 -18.13
N VAL A 255 -2.13 -11.53 -19.45
CA VAL A 255 -1.03 -11.82 -20.38
C VAL A 255 -0.86 -10.65 -21.35
N SER A 256 0.29 -10.61 -22.02
CA SER A 256 0.54 -9.62 -23.06
C SER A 256 -0.20 -10.00 -24.34
N ALA A 257 -1.00 -9.09 -24.90
CA ALA A 257 -1.49 -9.25 -26.26
C ALA A 257 -0.31 -9.28 -27.24
N ASN A 258 -0.07 -10.43 -27.89
CA ASN A 258 0.81 -10.50 -29.05
C ASN A 258 0.08 -9.92 -30.25
N ASN A 259 0.25 -8.62 -30.50
CA ASN A 259 -0.10 -8.07 -31.81
C ASN A 259 0.99 -8.52 -32.80
N GLY A 260 0.73 -9.65 -33.47
CA GLY A 260 1.54 -10.17 -34.56
C GLY A 260 1.80 -9.11 -35.63
N GLY A 261 3.02 -9.17 -36.22
CA GLY A 261 3.38 -8.61 -37.52
C GLY A 261 3.19 -7.10 -37.75
N GLY A 262 4.29 -6.34 -37.90
CA GLY A 262 4.24 -5.04 -38.58
C GLY A 262 5.27 -4.03 -38.10
N ARG A 263 6.26 -3.77 -38.95
CA ARG A 263 7.48 -2.94 -38.79
C ARG A 263 7.27 -1.44 -38.46
N LYS A 264 6.18 -1.01 -37.82
CA LYS A 264 6.01 0.38 -37.34
C LYS A 264 6.10 0.46 -35.81
N LYS A 265 7.34 0.43 -35.31
CA LYS A 265 7.74 0.79 -33.93
C LYS A 265 7.57 2.31 -33.78
N ARG A 266 6.81 2.81 -32.79
CA ARG A 266 7.40 3.57 -31.66
C ARG A 266 6.47 3.78 -30.44
N ARG A 267 5.21 3.32 -30.47
CA ARG A 267 4.22 3.56 -29.39
C ARG A 267 3.27 2.39 -29.12
N ARG A 268 3.73 1.13 -29.22
CA ARG A 268 2.89 -0.01 -28.82
C ARG A 268 2.71 0.01 -27.30
N ARG A 269 1.57 0.53 -26.82
CA ARG A 269 1.08 0.24 -25.47
C ARG A 269 0.74 -1.25 -25.46
N PHE A 270 1.53 -2.06 -24.77
CA PHE A 270 1.13 -3.42 -24.43
C PHE A 270 -0.26 -3.35 -23.79
N LYS A 271 -1.22 -4.09 -24.35
CA LYS A 271 -2.59 -4.16 -23.83
C LYS A 271 -2.66 -5.39 -22.93
N PHE A 272 -3.17 -5.20 -21.71
CA PHE A 272 -3.49 -6.32 -20.84
C PHE A 272 -4.69 -7.07 -21.39
N VAL A 273 -4.54 -8.37 -21.56
CA VAL A 273 -5.63 -9.28 -21.91
C VAL A 273 -5.77 -10.28 -20.78
N PRO A 274 -6.97 -10.49 -20.24
CA PRO A 274 -7.19 -11.54 -19.24
C PRO A 274 -6.72 -12.91 -19.76
N THR A 275 -6.17 -13.73 -18.88
CA THR A 275 -5.78 -15.11 -19.23
C THR A 275 -7.00 -15.94 -19.67
N ASN A 276 -8.16 -15.71 -19.05
CA ASN A 276 -9.43 -16.30 -19.47
C ASN A 276 -10.20 -15.30 -20.37
N PRO A 277 -10.42 -15.61 -21.66
CA PRO A 277 -11.09 -14.72 -22.61
C PRO A 277 -12.53 -14.34 -22.23
N ASN A 278 -13.21 -15.16 -21.43
CA ASN A 278 -14.59 -14.90 -20.98
C ASN A 278 -14.66 -13.82 -19.90
N LEU A 279 -13.52 -13.41 -19.33
CA LEU A 279 -13.46 -12.35 -18.33
C LEU A 279 -13.40 -10.97 -19.00
N LYS A 280 -14.07 -10.01 -18.36
CA LYS A 280 -14.01 -8.61 -18.76
C LYS A 280 -12.56 -8.09 -18.71
N LYS A 281 -12.17 -7.30 -19.71
CA LYS A 281 -10.86 -6.65 -19.74
C LYS A 281 -10.72 -5.67 -18.56
N PRO A 282 -9.57 -5.65 -17.86
CA PRO A 282 -9.38 -4.80 -16.69
C PRO A 282 -9.40 -3.31 -17.08
N GLY A 283 -10.16 -2.52 -16.33
CA GLY A 283 -10.20 -1.07 -16.43
C GLY A 283 -9.04 -0.41 -15.68
N ARG A 284 -9.01 0.93 -15.71
CA ARG A 284 -7.99 1.74 -15.00
C ARG A 284 -8.07 1.68 -13.48
N ARG A 285 -9.19 1.19 -12.92
CA ARG A 285 -9.42 1.08 -11.47
C ARG A 285 -9.18 -0.34 -10.95
N ASP A 286 -9.00 -1.31 -11.85
CA ASP A 286 -8.86 -2.71 -11.51
C ASP A 286 -7.39 -3.07 -11.33
N LEU A 287 -7.09 -4.00 -10.44
CA LEU A 287 -5.73 -4.49 -10.22
C LEU A 287 -5.43 -5.63 -11.19
N VAL A 288 -4.18 -5.70 -11.64
CA VAL A 288 -3.71 -6.72 -12.58
C VAL A 288 -2.44 -7.39 -12.06
N TYR A 289 -2.32 -8.68 -12.32
CA TYR A 289 -1.15 -9.51 -11.98
C TYR A 289 -0.91 -10.57 -13.06
N PHE A 290 0.26 -11.20 -13.11
CA PHE A 290 0.55 -12.21 -14.15
C PHE A 290 1.17 -13.50 -13.63
N GLU A 291 1.79 -13.49 -12.45
CA GLU A 291 2.29 -14.69 -11.78
C GLU A 291 1.27 -15.21 -10.77
N GLN A 292 1.20 -16.53 -10.61
CA GLN A 292 0.40 -17.12 -9.55
C GLN A 292 0.95 -16.71 -8.18
N SER A 293 0.06 -16.36 -7.25
CA SER A 293 0.46 -16.09 -5.86
C SER A 293 1.04 -17.36 -5.22
N PRO A 294 2.11 -17.25 -4.42
CA PRO A 294 2.56 -18.33 -3.55
C PRO A 294 1.43 -18.85 -2.65
N THR A 295 1.57 -20.06 -2.12
CA THR A 295 0.56 -20.68 -1.25
C THR A 295 0.46 -20.00 0.12
N PHE A 296 1.55 -19.35 0.55
CA PHE A 296 1.72 -18.69 1.85
C PHE A 296 1.42 -19.60 3.04
N CYS A 297 1.80 -20.87 2.95
CA CYS A 297 1.69 -21.82 4.08
C CYS A 297 3.00 -21.90 4.85
N ASP A 298 4.05 -22.30 4.14
CA ASP A 298 5.36 -22.56 4.73
C ASP A 298 6.29 -21.36 4.54
N ARG A 299 7.42 -21.41 5.24
CA ARG A 299 8.45 -20.39 5.14
C ARG A 299 9.03 -20.37 3.73
N ASP A 300 9.12 -19.18 3.14
CA ASP A 300 9.71 -18.95 1.81
C ASP A 300 10.68 -17.76 1.87
N ASP A 301 11.97 -18.07 1.99
CA ASP A 301 13.06 -17.08 2.04
C ASP A 301 13.31 -16.37 0.70
N SER A 302 12.78 -16.91 -0.41
CA SER A 302 12.88 -16.30 -1.74
C SER A 302 12.04 -15.02 -1.82
N ILE A 303 10.91 -14.98 -1.12
CA ILE A 303 10.02 -13.81 -1.01
C ILE A 303 10.12 -13.11 0.36
N GLY A 304 10.78 -13.74 1.34
CA GLY A 304 10.90 -13.23 2.71
C GLY A 304 9.65 -13.46 3.55
N PHE A 305 8.93 -14.55 3.31
CA PHE A 305 7.71 -14.90 4.04
C PHE A 305 8.02 -15.91 5.15
N PRO A 306 7.68 -15.63 6.42
CA PRO A 306 8.06 -16.48 7.55
C PRO A 306 7.26 -17.78 7.68
N GLY A 307 6.14 -17.92 6.97
CA GLY A 307 5.19 -19.03 7.14
C GLY A 307 4.00 -18.67 8.04
N THR A 308 3.09 -19.62 8.20
CA THR A 308 1.87 -19.49 9.03
C THR A 308 2.00 -20.17 10.40
N LYS A 309 3.11 -20.88 10.65
CA LYS A 309 3.40 -21.49 11.95
C LYS A 309 3.45 -20.43 13.06
N GLY A 310 2.83 -20.73 14.20
CA GLY A 310 2.74 -19.83 15.36
C GLY A 310 1.76 -18.68 15.21
N ARG A 311 1.01 -18.59 14.11
CA ARG A 311 0.01 -17.55 13.92
C ARG A 311 -1.28 -17.86 14.67
N GLU A 312 -1.89 -16.81 15.21
CA GLU A 312 -3.24 -16.90 15.78
C GLU A 312 -4.28 -17.14 14.68
N CYS A 313 -5.21 -18.06 14.93
CA CYS A 313 -6.32 -18.38 14.04
C CYS A 313 -7.65 -18.40 14.80
N ASN A 314 -8.76 -18.35 14.06
CA ASN A 314 -10.10 -18.42 14.64
C ASN A 314 -10.67 -19.84 14.48
N ALA A 315 -10.81 -20.60 15.56
CA ALA A 315 -11.34 -21.96 15.49
C ALA A 315 -12.84 -22.04 15.14
N THR A 316 -13.59 -20.94 15.34
CA THR A 316 -15.03 -20.89 15.04
C THR A 316 -15.34 -20.44 13.61
N SER A 317 -14.37 -19.86 12.91
CA SER A 317 -14.57 -19.39 11.52
C SER A 317 -14.28 -20.51 10.52
N ILE A 318 -15.19 -20.67 9.56
CA ILE A 318 -15.02 -21.52 8.37
C ILE A 318 -14.30 -20.74 7.25
N GLY A 319 -14.14 -19.42 7.42
CA GLY A 319 -13.54 -18.52 6.47
C GLY A 319 -12.01 -18.59 6.43
N ILE A 320 -11.40 -17.63 5.74
CA ILE A 320 -9.94 -17.57 5.54
C ILE A 320 -9.18 -17.27 6.84
N ASP A 321 -9.86 -16.68 7.83
CA ASP A 321 -9.39 -16.49 9.20
C ASP A 321 -9.52 -17.77 10.06
N GLY A 322 -10.24 -18.78 9.56
CA GLY A 322 -10.42 -20.08 10.16
C GLY A 322 -9.13 -20.85 10.34
N CYS A 323 -9.02 -21.63 11.42
CA CYS A 323 -7.81 -22.42 11.68
C CYS A 323 -7.50 -23.44 10.57
N ASP A 324 -8.51 -24.06 9.96
CA ASP A 324 -8.30 -25.02 8.87
C ASP A 324 -7.58 -24.40 7.68
N LEU A 325 -8.02 -23.20 7.27
CA LEU A 325 -7.43 -22.48 6.15
C LEU A 325 -6.16 -21.75 6.56
N MET A 326 -6.09 -21.11 7.72
CA MET A 326 -4.92 -20.35 8.15
C MET A 326 -3.71 -21.23 8.44
N CYS A 327 -3.94 -22.40 9.04
CA CYS A 327 -2.89 -23.35 9.41
C CYS A 327 -2.58 -24.38 8.31
N CYS A 328 -3.21 -24.26 7.14
CA CYS A 328 -3.00 -25.12 5.96
C CYS A 328 -3.16 -26.62 6.26
N GLY A 329 -4.12 -26.98 7.11
CA GLY A 329 -4.37 -28.38 7.50
C GLY A 329 -3.36 -29.00 8.48
N ARG A 330 -2.39 -28.25 9.00
CA ARG A 330 -1.42 -28.77 9.99
C ARG A 330 -1.98 -28.93 11.41
N GLY A 331 -3.21 -28.46 11.65
CA GLY A 331 -3.80 -28.35 12.98
C GLY A 331 -3.36 -27.09 13.73
N PHE A 332 -3.87 -26.92 14.96
CA PHE A 332 -3.60 -25.79 15.83
C PHE A 332 -3.55 -26.22 17.30
N ASN A 333 -2.73 -25.54 18.10
CA ASN A 333 -2.74 -25.67 19.55
C ASN A 333 -3.75 -24.68 20.16
N SER A 334 -4.37 -25.03 21.29
CA SER A 334 -5.32 -24.17 22.00
C SER A 334 -4.83 -23.93 23.42
N GLU A 335 -4.64 -22.68 23.78
CA GLU A 335 -4.12 -22.26 25.09
C GLU A 335 -5.11 -21.29 25.74
N SER A 336 -5.52 -21.58 26.98
CA SER A 336 -6.31 -20.64 27.79
C SER A 336 -5.39 -19.66 28.53
N TYR A 337 -5.68 -18.37 28.44
CA TYR A 337 -4.91 -17.31 29.10
C TYR A 337 -5.85 -16.30 29.76
N THR A 338 -5.42 -15.73 30.89
CA THR A 338 -6.19 -14.72 31.62
C THR A 338 -5.78 -13.32 31.14
N VAL A 339 -6.79 -12.53 30.75
CA VAL A 339 -6.61 -11.13 30.35
C VAL A 339 -7.31 -10.24 31.35
N ARG A 340 -6.60 -9.22 31.83
CA ARG A 340 -7.20 -8.10 32.56
C ARG A 340 -7.69 -7.07 31.56
N GLU A 341 -8.99 -6.86 31.48
CA GLU A 341 -9.60 -5.86 30.61
C GLU A 341 -10.52 -4.92 31.39
N ARG A 342 -10.69 -3.70 30.87
CA ARG A 342 -11.64 -2.75 31.42
C ARG A 342 -13.05 -3.25 31.12
N CYS A 343 -13.85 -3.36 32.16
CA CYS A 343 -15.24 -3.84 32.11
C CYS A 343 -16.14 -2.89 32.91
N SER A 344 -17.45 -3.07 32.79
CA SER A 344 -18.44 -2.36 33.61
C SER A 344 -18.20 -0.83 33.65
N CYS A 345 -17.88 -0.25 32.49
CA CYS A 345 -17.55 1.17 32.39
C CYS A 345 -18.80 2.03 32.57
N ILE A 346 -18.80 2.86 33.61
CA ILE A 346 -19.85 3.85 33.86
C ILE A 346 -19.36 5.25 33.49
N PHE A 347 -20.21 6.01 32.79
CA PHE A 347 -19.95 7.42 32.53
C PHE A 347 -20.40 8.24 33.74
N GLN A 348 -19.47 8.93 34.40
CA GLN A 348 -19.79 9.85 35.48
C GLN A 348 -20.01 11.25 34.87
N TRP A 349 -21.23 11.75 35.02
CA TRP A 349 -21.60 13.09 34.57
C TRP A 349 -20.72 14.11 35.31
N CYS A 350 -19.98 14.94 34.56
CA CYS A 350 -18.68 15.60 34.86
C CYS A 350 -17.43 14.96 34.20
N CYS A 351 -17.63 14.29 33.06
CA CYS A 351 -16.66 14.08 31.97
C CYS A 351 -15.58 13.00 32.16
N HIS A 352 -15.82 12.00 33.02
CA HIS A 352 -14.91 10.87 33.15
C HIS A 352 -15.63 9.53 33.08
N VAL A 353 -14.97 8.55 32.46
CA VAL A 353 -15.43 7.16 32.41
C VAL A 353 -14.67 6.38 33.47
N LYS A 354 -15.40 5.82 34.43
CA LYS A 354 -14.84 4.93 35.45
C LYS A 354 -15.13 3.50 35.05
N CYS A 355 -14.09 2.70 34.86
CA CYS A 355 -14.20 1.27 34.56
C CYS A 355 -13.60 0.46 35.68
N GLU A 356 -14.17 -0.72 35.91
CA GLU A 356 -13.55 -1.75 36.75
C GLU A 356 -12.54 -2.56 35.91
N THR A 357 -11.63 -3.25 36.59
CA THR A 357 -10.69 -4.17 35.94
C THR A 357 -11.17 -5.59 36.16
N CYS A 358 -11.74 -6.21 35.12
CA CYS A 358 -12.16 -7.61 35.17
C CYS A 358 -11.04 -8.52 34.69
N THR A 359 -10.96 -9.71 35.28
CA THR A 359 -10.14 -10.79 34.74
C THR A 359 -11.04 -11.73 33.94
N ARG A 360 -10.72 -11.97 32.68
CA ARG A 360 -11.43 -12.94 31.82
C ARG A 360 -10.48 -13.97 31.27
N THR A 361 -10.92 -15.22 31.28
CA THR A 361 -10.22 -16.31 30.58
C THR A 361 -10.60 -16.27 29.11
N LYS A 362 -9.60 -16.15 28.23
CA LYS A 362 -9.74 -16.23 26.78
C LYS A 362 -8.98 -17.46 26.28
N ILE A 363 -9.41 -18.01 25.15
CA ILE A 363 -8.72 -19.10 24.48
C ILE A 363 -8.07 -18.54 23.22
N ARG A 364 -6.79 -18.82 23.03
CA ARG A 364 -6.05 -18.48 21.81
C ARG A 364 -5.68 -19.76 21.09
N HIS A 365 -5.93 -19.78 19.79
CA HIS A 365 -5.57 -20.88 18.90
C HIS A 365 -4.37 -20.49 18.05
N THR A 366 -3.33 -21.32 18.01
CA THR A 366 -2.09 -21.04 17.26
C THR A 366 -1.74 -22.17 16.31
N CYS A 367 -1.41 -21.84 15.06
CA CYS A 367 -1.06 -22.83 14.04
C CYS A 367 0.24 -23.58 14.36
N LEU A 368 0.25 -24.89 14.07
CA LEU A 368 1.41 -25.78 14.26
C LEU A 368 2.52 -25.63 13.19
#